data_AF-A9FUL8-F1
#
_entry.id   AF-A9FUL8-F1
#
_cell.length_a   1.000
_cell.length_b   1.000
_cell.length_c   1.000
_cell.angle_alpha   90.00
_cell.angle_beta   90.00
_cell.angle_gamma   90.00
#
_symmetry.space_group_name_H-M   'P 1'
#
loop_
_entity.id
_entity.type
_entity.pdbx_description
1 polymer ?
#
loop_
_entity_poly.entity_id
_entity_poly.type
_entity_poly.pdbx_seq_one_letter_code
_entity_poly.pdbx_strand_id
1 'polypeptide(L)'
;MKSSGICPKCQCNVLWHVENVAANEDTGTSQQQPTFQLAVTGNGPYARSGKIEAYACQQCGYVEFYLKERLAVDFKHIHDLRRPQGPPYRS
;
A
#
# COMPACT_ATOMS: atom_id res chain seq x y z
N MET A 1 1.04 7.81 -1.16
CA MET A 1 0.17 8.93 -1.56
C MET A 1 0.14 9.09 -3.06
N LYS A 2 -1.06 9.29 -3.60
CA LYS A 2 -1.27 9.52 -5.02
C LYS A 2 -0.75 10.91 -5.40
N SER A 3 0.07 11.00 -6.44
CA SER A 3 0.67 12.26 -6.90
C SER A 3 -0.17 13.01 -7.93
N SER A 4 -1.09 12.30 -8.61
CA SER A 4 -1.98 12.87 -9.62
C SER A 4 -3.43 12.64 -9.27
N GLY A 5 -4.30 13.65 -9.43
CA GLY A 5 -5.75 13.50 -9.28
C GLY A 5 -6.42 12.72 -10.43
N ILE A 6 -5.67 11.90 -11.17
CA ILE A 6 -6.10 11.28 -12.43
C ILE A 6 -6.15 9.76 -12.30
N CYS A 7 -7.25 9.16 -12.77
CA CYS A 7 -7.41 7.72 -12.87
C CYS A 7 -6.53 7.17 -14.01
N PRO A 8 -5.61 6.21 -13.75
CA PRO A 8 -4.75 5.67 -14.80
C PRO A 8 -5.51 4.78 -15.81
N LYS A 9 -6.73 4.33 -15.48
CA LYS A 9 -7.55 3.48 -16.36
C LYS A 9 -8.35 4.27 -17.38
N CYS A 10 -9.02 5.35 -16.97
CA CYS A 10 -9.96 6.08 -17.83
C CYS A 10 -9.63 7.57 -17.98
N GLN A 11 -8.55 8.05 -17.36
CA GLN A 11 -8.11 9.46 -17.38
C GLN A 11 -9.11 10.45 -16.75
N CYS A 12 -10.15 9.98 -16.06
CA CYS A 12 -11.04 10.81 -15.25
C CYS A 12 -10.26 11.53 -14.14
N ASN A 13 -10.60 12.79 -13.87
CA ASN A 13 -9.95 13.65 -12.87
C ASN A 13 -10.76 13.82 -11.57
N VAL A 14 -11.84 13.05 -11.40
CA VAL A 14 -12.63 13.02 -10.16
C VAL A 14 -12.42 11.69 -9.48
N LEU A 15 -11.77 11.76 -8.32
CA LEU A 15 -11.43 10.61 -7.49
C LEU A 15 -12.00 10.83 -6.09
N TRP A 16 -12.55 9.78 -5.49
CA TRP A 16 -12.89 9.76 -4.08
C TRP A 16 -11.67 9.31 -3.28
N HIS A 17 -11.26 10.13 -2.32
CA HIS A 17 -10.23 9.78 -1.36
C HIS A 17 -10.85 9.04 -0.18
N VAL A 18 -10.35 7.85 0.10
CA VAL A 18 -10.69 7.05 1.27
C VAL A 18 -9.49 7.13 2.21
N GLU A 19 -9.58 7.99 3.21
CA GLU A 19 -8.45 8.29 4.09
C GLU A 19 -7.99 7.08 4.92
N ASN A 20 -8.93 6.21 5.29
CA ASN A 20 -8.71 4.99 6.05
C ASN A 20 -9.51 3.84 5.41
N VAL A 21 -8.81 2.92 4.74
CA VAL A 21 -9.42 1.80 3.99
C VAL A 21 -9.94 0.68 4.91
N ALA A 22 -9.38 0.59 6.11
CA ALA A 22 -9.80 -0.31 7.16
C ALA A 22 -9.41 0.31 8.51
N ALA A 23 -10.01 -0.16 9.60
CA ALA A 23 -9.55 0.13 10.96
C ALA A 23 -8.23 -0.61 11.25
N ASN A 24 -7.21 -0.34 10.44
CA ASN A 24 -5.84 -0.85 10.60
C ASN A 24 -5.06 0.03 11.58
N GLU A 25 -5.74 0.48 12.63
CA GLU A 25 -5.08 1.11 13.76
C GLU A 25 -4.48 0.00 14.65
N ASP A 26 -3.48 0.35 15.45
CA ASP A 26 -2.81 -0.57 16.36
C ASP A 26 -3.84 -1.03 17.42
N THR A 27 -4.52 -2.17 17.19
CA THR A 27 -5.63 -2.63 18.04
C THR A 27 -5.17 -3.30 19.34
N GLY A 28 -3.86 -3.35 19.59
CA GLY A 28 -3.28 -4.11 20.70
C GLY A 28 -3.64 -5.60 20.62
N THR A 29 -3.39 -6.35 21.70
CA THR A 29 -3.60 -7.81 21.73
C THR A 29 -5.07 -8.25 21.83
N SER A 30 -6.04 -7.33 21.84
CA SER A 30 -7.42 -7.63 22.28
C SER A 30 -8.53 -7.37 21.26
N GLN A 31 -8.24 -6.90 20.05
CA GLN A 31 -9.28 -6.68 19.04
C GLN A 31 -8.90 -7.30 17.69
N GLN A 32 -9.95 -7.83 17.04
CA GLN A 32 -9.97 -8.54 15.77
C GLN A 32 -8.82 -8.14 14.84
N GLN A 33 -8.09 -9.14 14.34
CA GLN A 33 -7.05 -8.90 13.35
C GLN A 33 -7.61 -8.06 12.21
N PRO A 34 -6.86 -7.07 11.71
CA PRO A 34 -7.32 -6.22 10.62
C PRO A 34 -7.76 -7.09 9.45
N THR A 35 -8.98 -6.87 8.97
CA THR A 35 -9.63 -7.68 7.92
C THR A 35 -8.91 -7.57 6.57
N PHE A 36 -8.01 -6.61 6.43
CA PHE A 36 -7.23 -6.38 5.22
C PHE A 36 -5.81 -5.89 5.56
N GLN A 37 -4.80 -6.71 5.25
CA GLN A 37 -3.38 -6.43 5.49
C GLN A 37 -2.65 -6.35 4.14
N LEU A 38 -2.16 -5.16 3.75
CA LEU A 38 -1.40 -5.01 2.51
C LEU A 38 0.10 -5.29 2.73
N ALA A 39 0.61 -4.91 3.89
CA ALA A 39 1.97 -5.20 4.34
C ALA A 39 2.01 -5.26 5.87
N VAL A 40 2.64 -6.30 6.40
CA VAL A 40 2.84 -6.50 7.84
C VAL A 40 4.34 -6.40 8.13
N THR A 41 4.71 -5.52 9.05
CA THR A 41 6.08 -5.44 9.57
C THR A 41 6.15 -6.02 10.97
N GLY A 42 7.11 -6.90 11.24
CA GLY A 42 7.31 -7.53 12.54
C GLY A 42 6.69 -8.93 12.67
N ASN A 43 6.90 -9.56 13.83
CA ASN A 43 6.40 -10.92 14.13
C ASN A 43 5.57 -10.91 15.43
N GLY A 44 4.48 -11.68 15.44
CA GLY A 44 3.68 -11.91 16.65
C GLY A 44 2.97 -10.64 17.16
N PRO A 45 2.92 -10.41 18.48
CA PRO A 45 2.14 -9.31 19.07
C PRO A 45 2.68 -7.90 18.76
N TYR A 46 3.84 -7.80 18.12
CA TYR A 46 4.45 -6.55 17.68
C TYR A 46 4.30 -6.31 16.17
N ALA A 47 3.57 -7.19 15.48
CA ALA A 47 3.29 -7.04 14.06
C ALA A 47 2.40 -5.81 13.84
N ARG A 48 2.90 -4.87 13.03
CA ARG A 48 2.14 -3.67 12.64
C ARG A 48 1.64 -3.83 11.22
N SER A 49 0.35 -3.61 11.05
CA SER A 49 -0.27 -3.44 9.74
C SER A 49 -0.18 -1.96 9.41
N GLY A 50 0.56 -1.59 8.37
CA GLY A 50 0.72 -0.18 8.10
C GLY A 50 -0.59 0.50 7.69
N LYS A 51 -0.74 1.79 7.96
CA LYS A 51 -1.93 2.59 7.63
C LYS A 51 -2.11 2.72 6.11
N ILE A 52 -3.31 2.40 5.62
CA ILE A 52 -3.64 2.38 4.18
C ILE A 52 -4.68 3.45 3.88
N GLU A 53 -4.42 4.23 2.83
CA GLU A 53 -5.41 5.06 2.15
C GLU A 53 -5.73 4.48 0.76
N ALA A 54 -6.86 4.86 0.18
CA ALA A 54 -7.19 4.52 -1.20
C ALA A 54 -7.76 5.71 -1.96
N TYR A 55 -7.68 5.60 -3.29
CA TYR A 55 -8.36 6.50 -4.22
C TYR A 55 -9.22 5.65 -5.15
N ALA A 56 -10.50 5.98 -5.25
CA ALA A 56 -11.45 5.31 -6.13
C ALA A 56 -11.91 6.27 -7.24
N CYS A 57 -11.85 5.82 -8.50
CA CYS A 57 -12.36 6.60 -9.62
C CYS A 57 -13.88 6.60 -9.64
N GLN A 58 -14.49 7.79 -9.68
CA GLN A 58 -15.94 7.91 -9.77
C GLN A 58 -16.50 7.28 -11.05
N GLN A 59 -15.78 7.40 -12.17
CA GLN A 59 -16.29 7.00 -13.48
C GLN A 59 -16.20 5.49 -13.74
N CYS A 60 -15.04 4.88 -13.49
CA CYS A 60 -14.80 3.46 -13.84
C CYS A 60 -14.64 2.53 -12.63
N GLY A 61 -14.74 3.05 -11.41
CA GLY A 61 -14.63 2.25 -10.19
C GLY A 61 -13.23 1.70 -9.90
N TYR A 62 -12.21 2.08 -10.68
CA TYR A 62 -10.83 1.65 -10.44
C TYR A 62 -10.32 2.17 -9.08
N VAL A 63 -9.72 1.29 -8.28
CA VAL A 63 -9.22 1.59 -6.94
C VAL A 63 -7.70 1.38 -6.88
N GLU A 64 -7.00 2.34 -6.29
CA GLU A 64 -5.58 2.26 -5.94
C GLU A 64 -5.41 2.35 -4.43
N PHE A 65 -4.56 1.49 -3.87
CA PHE A 65 -4.21 1.49 -2.44
C PHE A 65 -2.80 2.05 -2.26
N TYR A 66 -2.62 2.89 -1.23
CA TYR A 66 -1.34 3.45 -0.86
C TYR A 66 -1.09 3.24 0.62
N LEU A 67 0.17 2.96 0.95
CA LEU A 67 0.63 2.99 2.31
C LEU A 67 0.95 4.44 2.74
N LYS A 68 0.47 4.86 3.91
CA LYS A 68 0.70 6.20 4.47
C LYS A 68 2.03 6.31 5.23
N GLU A 69 2.65 5.19 5.56
CA GLU A 69 3.92 5.14 6.29
C GLU A 69 5.03 4.48 5.48
N ARG A 70 6.28 4.70 5.90
CA ARG A 70 7.45 4.09 5.27
C ARG A 70 7.73 2.75 5.91
N LEU A 71 7.76 1.69 5.11
CA LEU A 71 8.19 0.38 5.60
C LEU A 71 9.73 0.28 5.61
N ALA A 72 10.24 -0.50 6.55
CA ALA A 72 11.62 -0.97 6.53
C ALA A 72 11.67 -2.35 5.89
N VAL A 73 12.75 -2.62 5.15
CA VAL A 73 13.04 -3.97 4.63
C VAL A 73 13.29 -4.90 5.81
N ASP A 74 12.55 -6.00 5.88
CA ASP A 74 12.69 -7.02 6.93
C ASP A 74 13.26 -8.35 6.40
N PHE A 75 13.50 -8.44 5.08
CA PHE A 75 13.99 -9.62 4.35
C PHE A 75 13.17 -10.91 4.56
N LYS A 76 11.97 -10.81 5.14
CA LYS A 76 11.05 -11.92 5.34
C LYS A 76 9.79 -11.71 4.51
N HIS A 77 9.14 -10.57 4.71
CA HIS A 77 7.90 -10.19 4.01
C HIS A 77 8.13 -9.02 3.05
N ILE A 78 9.14 -8.19 3.33
CA ILE A 78 9.51 -7.01 2.54
C ILE A 78 10.93 -7.18 2.04
N HIS A 79 11.07 -7.21 0.72
CA HIS A 79 12.34 -7.43 0.04
C HIS A 79 12.65 -6.27 -0.90
N ASP A 80 13.93 -5.94 -1.04
CA ASP A 80 14.39 -5.01 -2.05
C ASP A 80 14.33 -5.68 -3.44
N LEU A 81 13.40 -5.26 -4.27
CA LEU A 81 13.29 -5.70 -5.66
C LEU A 81 14.05 -4.71 -6.56
N ARG A 82 15.37 -4.84 -6.60
CA ARG A 82 16.21 -4.13 -7.58
C ARG A 82 16.30 -5.01 -8.83
N ARG A 83 15.99 -4.47 -10.01
CA ARG A 83 16.33 -5.18 -11.27
C ARG A 83 17.82 -5.52 -11.22
N PRO A 84 18.24 -6.73 -11.62
CA PRO A 84 19.65 -7.01 -11.79
C PRO A 84 20.21 -5.97 -12.76
N GLN A 85 21.21 -5.19 -12.32
CA GLN A 85 22.05 -4.43 -13.24
C GLN A 85 22.87 -5.46 -14.03
N GLY A 86 22.27 -6.08 -15.04
CA GLY A 86 23.03 -6.80 -16.05
C GLY A 86 23.97 -5.80 -16.75
N PRO A 87 25.16 -6.23 -17.22
CA PRO A 87 26.06 -5.34 -17.92
C PRO A 87 25.32 -4.70 -19.11
N PRO A 88 25.57 -3.41 -19.43
CA PRO A 88 24.99 -2.80 -20.61
C PRO A 88 25.41 -3.65 -21.80
N TYR A 89 24.42 -4.15 -22.56
CA TYR A 89 24.67 -4.86 -23.81
C TYR A 89 25.69 -4.07 -24.62
N ARG A 90 26.89 -4.63 -24.80
CA ARG A 90 27.82 -4.16 -25.83
C ARG A 90 27.19 -4.55 -27.16
N SER A 91 26.93 -3.53 -27.98
CA SER A 91 26.66 -3.67 -29.42
C SER A 91 27.95 -4.04 -30.15
#